data_AF-B3T9H3-F1
#
_entry.id   AF-B3T9H3-F1
#
_cell.length_a   1.000
_cell.length_b   1.000
_cell.length_c   1.000
_cell.angle_alpha   90.00
_cell.angle_beta   90.00
_cell.angle_gamma   90.00
#
_symmetry.space_group_name_H-M   'P 1'
#
loop_
_entity.id
_entity.type
_entity.pdbx_description
1 polymer ?
#
loop_
_entity_poly.entity_id
_entity_poly.type
_entity_poly.pdbx_seq_one_letter_code
_entity_poly.pdbx_strand_id
1 'polypeptide(L)'
;MIVTRVKLGLAGNKSQIMALRATSTNYDELAEWLECKPVESKWRPVPLSEAVYDDFTVKNQERESYKINFDSVGLPSIGLGIDSVKNGGQSLLFAMTRPSSVKLAMDSGKYIEKKLGSKELAELGKISKKILSNNEQTELIKKLASVVKQGVAFHHAGLNQNCREIIETEFRNGKIKLLSATPTLAAGVNLPARRVVISSILRYNSKFGGNSPISVLEYKQLCGRAGRPQYDKEGESIIIAKQIPQDDLLEHYVDGEPEPIESKITEPSSLRIHLLSLVVTSPTITEDRIYKFFSQTLGGMQVEDETIELNLENAKSFLQDEKFIVNKEGGYIATKFGQMVSRLYIDPMTARDFRNAIEY
;
A
#
# COMPACT_ATOMS: atom_id res chain seq x y z
N MET A 1 5.35 -16.12 -9.02
CA MET A 1 4.82 -17.51 -9.06
C MET A 1 3.52 -17.61 -9.85
N ILE A 2 2.39 -17.07 -9.38
CA ILE A 2 1.08 -17.24 -10.06
C ILE A 2 1.10 -16.73 -11.50
N VAL A 3 1.51 -15.48 -11.71
CA VAL A 3 1.57 -14.84 -13.03
C VAL A 3 2.45 -15.65 -13.99
N THR A 4 3.62 -16.10 -13.55
CA THR A 4 4.52 -16.98 -14.32
C THR A 4 3.81 -18.26 -14.74
N ARG A 5 3.10 -18.95 -13.84
CA ARG A 5 2.39 -20.21 -14.18
C ARG A 5 1.27 -19.98 -15.18
N VAL A 6 0.53 -18.87 -15.08
CA VAL A 6 -0.52 -18.50 -16.05
C VAL A 6 0.09 -18.18 -17.41
N LYS A 7 1.18 -17.39 -17.44
CA LYS A 7 1.93 -17.06 -18.66
C LYS A 7 2.38 -18.33 -19.39
N LEU A 8 2.92 -19.30 -18.64
CA LEU A 8 3.46 -20.55 -19.17
C LEU A 8 2.40 -21.64 -19.45
N GLY A 9 1.12 -21.37 -19.22
CA GLY A 9 0.06 -22.37 -19.41
C GLY A 9 0.11 -23.53 -18.43
N LEU A 10 0.84 -23.41 -17.32
CA LEU A 10 0.92 -24.46 -16.30
C LEU A 10 -0.35 -24.57 -15.44
N ALA A 11 -1.28 -23.61 -15.59
CA ALA A 11 -2.59 -23.61 -14.95
C ALA A 11 -3.71 -24.15 -15.87
N GLY A 12 -3.38 -24.67 -17.05
CA GLY A 12 -4.35 -25.12 -18.06
C GLY A 12 -4.12 -24.41 -19.40
N ASN A 13 -5.15 -23.74 -19.93
CA ASN A 13 -5.02 -23.03 -21.20
C ASN A 13 -4.21 -21.73 -21.05
N LYS A 14 -3.40 -21.38 -22.06
CA LYS A 14 -2.73 -20.07 -22.12
C LYS A 14 -3.80 -18.98 -22.09
N SER A 15 -3.76 -18.16 -21.04
CA SER A 15 -4.76 -17.11 -20.80
C SER A 15 -4.26 -15.77 -21.35
N GLN A 16 -5.19 -14.92 -21.79
CA GLN A 16 -4.86 -13.52 -22.08
C GLN A 16 -4.59 -12.79 -20.76
N ILE A 17 -3.45 -12.10 -20.67
CA ILE A 17 -3.05 -11.34 -19.49
C ILE A 17 -3.28 -9.85 -19.76
N MET A 18 -4.03 -9.20 -18.87
CA MET A 18 -4.12 -7.74 -18.79
C MET A 18 -3.56 -7.31 -17.43
N ALA A 19 -2.51 -6.48 -17.45
CA ALA A 19 -1.86 -5.98 -16.24
C ALA A 19 -2.20 -4.50 -16.03
N LEU A 20 -2.71 -4.17 -14.84
CA LEU A 20 -2.98 -2.80 -14.41
C LEU A 20 -1.95 -2.42 -13.35
N ARG A 21 -1.26 -1.29 -13.54
CA ARG A 21 -0.18 -0.83 -12.66
C ARG A 21 -0.24 0.67 -12.42
N ALA A 22 0.40 1.12 -11.35
CA ALA A 22 0.80 2.51 -11.19
C ALA A 22 2.08 2.79 -12.01
N THR A 23 2.44 4.07 -12.17
CA THR A 23 3.67 4.48 -12.84
C THR A 23 4.90 3.89 -12.13
N SER A 24 5.77 3.21 -12.87
CA SER A 24 7.12 2.82 -12.44
C SER A 24 8.09 2.84 -13.63
N THR A 25 9.37 2.96 -13.34
CA THR A 25 10.45 3.13 -14.31
C THR A 25 10.69 1.92 -15.21
N ASN A 26 10.64 0.70 -14.68
CA ASN A 26 10.93 -0.54 -15.43
C ASN A 26 9.71 -1.17 -16.12
N TYR A 27 8.87 -0.36 -16.76
CA TYR A 27 7.63 -0.87 -17.36
C TYR A 27 7.85 -1.69 -18.62
N ASP A 28 8.88 -1.36 -19.39
CA ASP A 28 9.27 -2.11 -20.58
C ASP A 28 9.71 -3.52 -20.20
N GLU A 29 10.52 -3.67 -19.13
CA GLU A 29 10.92 -4.97 -18.58
C GLU A 29 9.69 -5.80 -18.16
N LEU A 30 8.72 -5.19 -17.49
CA LEU A 30 7.49 -5.89 -17.11
C LEU A 30 6.65 -6.28 -18.33
N ALA A 31 6.60 -5.43 -19.35
CA ALA A 31 5.86 -5.71 -20.57
C ALA A 31 6.50 -6.85 -21.38
N GLU A 32 7.84 -6.84 -21.48
CA GLU A 32 8.63 -7.93 -22.06
C GLU A 32 8.42 -9.23 -21.29
N TRP A 33 8.55 -9.20 -19.96
CA TRP A 33 8.32 -10.37 -19.13
C TRP A 33 6.90 -10.92 -19.29
N LEU A 34 5.88 -10.07 -19.44
CA LEU A 34 4.49 -10.50 -19.61
C LEU A 34 4.11 -10.81 -21.06
N GLU A 35 5.00 -10.60 -22.02
CA GLU A 35 4.71 -10.66 -23.46
C GLU A 35 3.49 -9.78 -23.84
N CYS A 36 3.39 -8.58 -23.27
CA CYS A 36 2.27 -7.68 -23.47
C CYS A 36 2.67 -6.37 -24.16
N LYS A 37 1.71 -5.72 -24.82
CA LYS A 37 1.90 -4.39 -25.41
C LYS A 37 1.73 -3.33 -24.32
N PRO A 38 2.75 -2.53 -23.99
CA PRO A 38 2.61 -1.48 -22.99
C PRO A 38 1.67 -0.38 -23.51
N VAL A 39 0.86 0.16 -22.60
CA VAL A 39 0.04 1.35 -22.84
C VAL A 39 0.31 2.32 -21.70
N GLU A 40 0.97 3.42 -22.02
CA GLU A 40 1.21 4.49 -21.07
C GLU A 40 0.16 5.59 -21.25
N SER A 41 -0.36 6.11 -20.13
CA SER A 41 -1.20 7.29 -20.13
C SER A 41 -0.90 8.12 -18.89
N LYS A 42 -0.61 9.41 -19.12
CA LYS A 42 -0.50 10.44 -18.08
C LYS A 42 -1.83 11.16 -17.86
N TRP A 43 -2.89 10.75 -18.57
CA TRP A 43 -4.19 11.39 -18.47
C TRP A 43 -4.82 11.13 -17.11
N ARG A 44 -5.36 12.19 -16.50
CA ARG A 44 -6.18 12.12 -15.30
C ARG A 44 -7.42 13.00 -15.44
N PRO A 45 -8.57 12.58 -14.89
CA PRO A 45 -9.83 13.29 -15.07
C PRO A 45 -9.87 14.67 -14.38
N VAL A 46 -9.08 14.86 -13.32
CA VAL A 46 -8.98 16.11 -12.56
C VAL A 46 -7.50 16.45 -12.46
N PRO A 47 -7.00 17.58 -12.98
CA PRO A 47 -5.59 18.00 -12.86
C PRO A 47 -5.04 17.90 -11.42
N LEU A 48 -3.73 17.70 -11.29
CA LEU A 48 -3.02 17.63 -10.01
C LEU A 48 -2.03 18.78 -9.89
N SER A 49 -2.09 19.47 -8.76
CA SER A 49 -1.01 20.33 -8.27
C SER A 49 -0.30 19.60 -7.12
N GLU A 50 0.95 19.20 -7.36
CA GLU A 50 1.84 18.66 -6.32
C GLU A 50 2.62 19.81 -5.67
N ALA A 51 2.69 19.85 -4.34
CA ALA A 51 3.30 20.97 -3.63
C ALA A 51 3.94 20.55 -2.30
N VAL A 52 4.76 21.44 -1.75
CA VAL A 52 5.39 21.32 -0.45
C VAL A 52 5.06 22.55 0.38
N TYR A 53 4.59 22.35 1.60
CA TYR A 53 4.37 23.39 2.60
C TYR A 53 5.59 23.53 3.51
N ASP A 54 6.08 24.75 3.69
CA ASP A 54 7.01 25.12 4.75
C ASP A 54 6.66 26.53 5.28
N ASP A 55 6.62 26.69 6.60
CA ASP A 55 6.31 27.94 7.32
C ASP A 55 5.37 28.94 6.59
N PHE A 56 4.08 28.58 6.51
CA PHE A 56 3.00 29.36 5.87
C PHE A 56 3.13 29.59 4.35
N THR A 57 4.13 28.98 3.72
CA THR A 57 4.39 29.07 2.28
C THR A 57 4.18 27.71 1.65
N VAL A 58 3.37 27.64 0.60
CA VAL A 58 3.24 26.45 -0.24
C VAL A 58 3.94 26.73 -1.56
N LYS A 59 4.88 25.87 -1.94
CA LYS A 59 5.57 25.90 -3.23
C LYS A 59 5.10 24.71 -4.07
N ASN A 60 4.56 24.97 -5.25
CA ASN A 60 4.05 23.94 -6.16
C ASN A 60 5.14 23.35 -7.07
N GLN A 61 4.76 22.38 -7.89
CA GLN A 61 5.61 21.70 -8.87
C GLN A 61 6.22 22.68 -9.89
N GLU A 62 5.53 23.75 -10.26
CA GLU A 62 6.05 24.83 -11.12
C GLU A 62 7.00 25.81 -10.39
N ARG A 63 7.29 25.55 -9.10
CA ARG A 63 8.10 26.39 -8.20
C ARG A 63 7.49 27.77 -7.91
N GLU A 64 6.19 27.91 -8.17
CA GLU A 64 5.42 29.07 -7.75
C GLU A 64 5.05 28.94 -6.28
N SER A 65 5.23 30.03 -5.54
CA SER A 65 4.94 30.07 -4.10
C SER A 65 3.72 30.93 -3.82
N TYR A 66 2.84 30.43 -2.95
CA TYR A 66 1.74 31.21 -2.40
C TYR A 66 1.70 31.09 -0.87
N LYS A 67 1.20 32.14 -0.22
CA LYS A 67 1.05 32.14 1.25
C LYS A 67 -0.30 31.57 1.63
N ILE A 68 -0.31 30.74 2.67
CA ILE A 68 -1.53 30.23 3.29
C ILE A 68 -1.48 30.48 4.79
N ASN A 69 -2.57 31.00 5.34
CA ASN A 69 -2.72 31.20 6.77
C ASN A 69 -4.00 30.52 7.26
N PHE A 70 -3.84 29.68 8.28
CA PHE A 70 -4.93 29.03 9.00
C PHE A 70 -4.79 29.41 10.48
N ASP A 71 -5.38 30.56 10.84
CA ASP A 71 -5.29 31.14 12.18
C ASP A 71 -5.49 30.08 13.30
N SER A 72 -4.56 30.03 14.26
CA SER A 72 -4.68 29.27 15.51
C SER A 72 -4.95 27.75 15.38
N VAL A 73 -4.42 27.11 14.34
CA VAL A 73 -4.40 25.65 14.20
C VAL A 73 -3.02 25.11 14.55
N GLY A 74 -2.94 24.23 15.56
CA GLY A 74 -1.66 23.82 16.15
C GLY A 74 -0.75 22.96 15.27
N LEU A 75 -1.28 22.32 14.21
CA LEU A 75 -0.50 21.51 13.27
C LEU A 75 -0.77 21.96 11.82
N PRO A 76 0.26 22.21 11.00
CA PRO A 76 0.08 22.62 9.61
C PRO A 76 -0.75 21.65 8.77
N SER A 77 -0.61 20.34 9.00
CA SER A 77 -1.40 19.34 8.30
C SER A 77 -2.90 19.48 8.54
N ILE A 78 -3.29 19.82 9.76
CA ILE A 78 -4.68 20.08 10.13
C ILE A 78 -5.14 21.40 9.49
N GLY A 79 -4.29 22.42 9.52
CA GLY A 79 -4.56 23.74 8.95
C GLY A 79 -4.90 23.69 7.46
N LEU A 80 -4.04 23.04 6.67
CA LEU A 80 -4.27 22.80 5.24
C LEU A 80 -5.54 21.99 4.97
N GLY A 81 -5.83 21.00 5.83
CA GLY A 81 -7.05 20.20 5.76
C GLY A 81 -8.31 21.05 5.99
N ILE A 82 -8.29 21.91 7.01
CA ILE A 82 -9.39 22.83 7.34
C ILE A 82 -9.59 23.86 6.22
N ASP A 83 -8.51 24.42 5.67
CA ASP A 83 -8.61 25.38 4.57
C ASP A 83 -9.34 24.76 3.35
N SER A 84 -9.03 23.51 3.01
CA SER A 84 -9.74 22.80 1.95
C SER A 84 -11.25 22.69 2.24
N VAL A 85 -11.61 22.36 3.48
CA VAL A 85 -13.02 22.25 3.92
C VAL A 85 -13.73 23.61 3.92
N LYS A 86 -13.04 24.68 4.35
CA LYS A 86 -13.56 26.05 4.32
C LYS A 86 -13.93 26.48 2.89
N ASN A 87 -13.19 26.01 1.90
CA ASN A 87 -13.42 26.28 0.48
C ASN A 87 -14.40 25.27 -0.17
N GLY A 88 -15.15 24.49 0.62
CA GLY A 88 -16.15 23.53 0.13
C GLY A 88 -15.59 22.19 -0.35
N GLY A 89 -14.31 21.92 -0.09
CA GLY A 89 -13.64 20.66 -0.40
C GLY A 89 -13.77 19.62 0.72
N GLN A 90 -13.24 18.42 0.44
CA GLN A 90 -12.88 17.45 1.48
C GLN A 90 -11.38 17.31 1.51
N SER A 91 -10.83 16.95 2.67
CA SER A 91 -9.40 16.72 2.84
C SER A 91 -9.07 15.32 3.36
N LEU A 92 -7.94 14.79 2.89
CA LEU A 92 -7.36 13.52 3.31
C LEU A 92 -5.97 13.76 3.89
N LEU A 93 -5.80 13.51 5.19
CA LEU A 93 -4.52 13.65 5.89
C LEU A 93 -3.86 12.29 6.03
N PHE A 94 -2.73 12.05 5.35
CA PHE A 94 -1.96 10.83 5.53
C PHE A 94 -0.99 10.96 6.69
N ALA A 95 -1.09 10.03 7.65
CA ALA A 95 -0.20 9.88 8.80
C ALA A 95 0.51 8.53 8.79
N MET A 96 1.80 8.53 9.14
CA MET A 96 2.63 7.34 8.97
C MET A 96 2.39 6.23 10.02
N THR A 97 1.56 6.48 11.04
CA THR A 97 1.24 5.49 12.08
C THR A 97 -0.24 5.54 12.46
N ARG A 98 -0.76 4.43 12.99
CA ARG A 98 -2.14 4.34 13.49
C ARG A 98 -2.40 5.37 14.61
N PRO A 99 -1.56 5.49 15.66
CA PRO A 99 -1.77 6.51 16.70
C PRO A 99 -1.77 7.94 16.15
N SER A 100 -0.86 8.27 15.23
CA SER A 100 -0.81 9.60 14.62
C SER A 100 -2.07 9.89 13.80
N SER A 101 -2.61 8.91 13.07
CA SER A 101 -3.85 9.10 12.31
C SER A 101 -5.04 9.39 13.22
N VAL A 102 -5.16 8.69 14.35
CA VAL A 102 -6.19 8.96 15.38
C VAL A 102 -6.00 10.36 15.96
N LYS A 103 -4.77 10.72 16.32
CA LYS A 103 -4.46 12.03 16.89
C LYS A 103 -4.84 13.18 15.96
N LEU A 104 -4.44 13.13 14.68
CA LEU A 104 -4.79 14.17 13.70
C LEU A 104 -6.31 14.34 13.54
N ALA A 105 -7.08 13.23 13.55
CA ALA A 105 -8.53 13.31 13.50
C ALA A 105 -9.10 13.98 14.76
N MET A 106 -8.68 13.55 15.94
CA MET A 106 -9.17 14.11 17.22
C MET A 106 -8.84 15.61 17.34
N ASP A 107 -7.63 16.00 16.97
CA ASP A 107 -7.16 17.39 17.10
C ASP A 107 -7.84 18.34 16.07
N SER A 108 -8.34 17.79 14.95
CA SER A 108 -9.02 18.56 13.90
C SER A 108 -10.54 18.69 14.12
N GLY A 109 -11.17 17.77 14.84
CA GLY A 109 -12.63 17.71 15.02
C GLY A 109 -13.27 19.02 15.46
N LYS A 110 -12.75 19.65 16.51
CA LYS A 110 -13.29 20.93 17.05
C LYS A 110 -13.28 22.09 16.04
N TYR A 111 -12.39 22.06 15.06
CA TYR A 111 -12.30 23.12 14.05
C TYR A 111 -13.28 22.87 12.90
N ILE A 112 -13.42 21.61 12.49
CA ILE A 112 -14.37 21.20 11.45
C ILE A 112 -15.81 21.36 11.94
N GLU A 113 -16.11 20.95 13.18
CA GLU A 113 -17.44 21.08 13.80
C GLU A 113 -17.99 22.51 13.71
N LYS A 114 -17.14 23.52 13.97
CA LYS A 114 -17.50 24.95 13.88
C LYS A 114 -17.85 25.44 12.47
N LYS A 115 -17.58 24.63 11.43
CA LYS A 115 -17.87 24.95 10.03
C LYS A 115 -19.12 24.25 9.52
N LEU A 116 -19.76 23.40 10.33
CA LEU A 116 -20.90 22.60 9.92
C LEU A 116 -22.22 23.20 10.40
N GLY A 117 -23.26 23.07 9.58
CA GLY A 117 -24.61 23.45 9.96
C GLY A 117 -25.25 22.44 10.93
N SER A 118 -26.30 22.87 11.64
CA SER A 118 -27.05 22.01 12.58
C SER A 118 -27.59 20.74 11.94
N LYS A 119 -28.04 20.80 10.68
CA LYS A 119 -28.52 19.63 9.92
C LYS A 119 -27.41 18.61 9.66
N GLU A 120 -26.23 19.06 9.25
CA GLU A 120 -25.07 18.19 9.02
C GLU A 120 -24.63 17.52 10.33
N LEU A 121 -24.56 18.29 11.41
CA LEU A 121 -24.22 17.77 12.75
C LEU A 121 -25.23 16.72 13.24
N ALA A 122 -26.53 16.93 12.97
CA ALA A 122 -27.56 15.95 13.31
C ALA A 122 -27.38 14.62 12.52
N GLU A 123 -27.03 14.70 11.23
CA GLU A 123 -26.74 13.52 10.41
C GLU A 123 -25.48 12.78 10.88
N LEU A 124 -24.41 13.52 11.20
CA LEU A 124 -23.18 12.97 11.77
C LEU A 124 -23.43 12.32 13.14
N GLY A 125 -24.34 12.89 13.93
CA GLY A 125 -24.82 12.30 15.18
C GLY A 125 -25.47 10.92 14.96
N LYS A 126 -26.24 10.74 13.87
CA LYS A 126 -26.83 9.43 13.51
C LYS A 126 -25.76 8.44 13.09
N ILE A 127 -24.77 8.87 12.31
CA ILE A 127 -23.65 8.02 11.86
C ILE A 127 -22.83 7.56 13.06
N SER A 128 -22.52 8.46 13.98
CA SER A 128 -21.84 8.13 15.24
C SER A 128 -22.59 7.07 16.06
N LYS A 129 -23.92 7.21 16.19
CA LYS A 129 -24.76 6.19 16.85
C LYS A 129 -24.70 4.85 16.12
N LYS A 130 -24.75 4.85 14.78
CA LYS A 130 -24.64 3.64 13.95
C LYS A 130 -23.28 2.93 14.16
N ILE A 131 -22.19 3.68 14.30
CA ILE A 131 -20.87 3.12 14.60
C ILE A 131 -20.90 2.44 15.97
N LEU A 132 -21.50 3.06 16.99
CA LEU A 132 -21.57 2.48 18.34
C LEU A 132 -22.53 1.28 18.45
N SER A 133 -23.63 1.28 17.70
CA SER A 133 -24.63 0.19 17.76
C SER A 133 -24.18 -1.08 17.05
N ASN A 134 -23.38 -0.94 15.98
CA ASN A 134 -23.02 -2.08 15.13
C ASN A 134 -21.66 -2.69 15.49
N ASN A 135 -21.03 -2.25 16.59
CA ASN A 135 -19.67 -2.65 16.94
C ASN A 135 -19.50 -2.76 18.46
N GLU A 136 -18.54 -3.57 18.89
CA GLU A 136 -18.08 -3.57 20.27
C GLU A 136 -17.49 -2.20 20.63
N GLN A 137 -17.90 -1.65 21.77
CA GLN A 137 -17.55 -0.29 22.18
C GLN A 137 -16.18 -0.22 22.85
N THR A 138 -15.14 -0.63 22.12
CA THR A 138 -13.75 -0.42 22.55
C THR A 138 -13.42 1.08 22.58
N GLU A 139 -12.36 1.45 23.30
CA GLU A 139 -11.91 2.85 23.37
C GLU A 139 -11.60 3.45 21.99
N LEU A 140 -11.10 2.64 21.05
CA LEU A 140 -10.87 3.08 19.68
C LEU A 140 -12.19 3.41 18.95
N ILE A 141 -13.21 2.56 19.09
CA ILE A 141 -14.52 2.78 18.47
C ILE A 141 -15.24 3.98 19.11
N LYS A 142 -15.11 4.17 20.43
CA LYS A 142 -15.64 5.37 21.11
C LYS A 142 -14.98 6.65 20.58
N LYS A 143 -13.66 6.66 20.42
CA LYS A 143 -12.92 7.79 19.81
C LYS A 143 -13.35 8.05 18.38
N LEU A 144 -13.52 6.99 17.58
CA LEU A 144 -14.02 7.11 16.21
C LEU A 144 -15.42 7.73 16.20
N ALA A 145 -16.34 7.19 17.00
CA ALA A 145 -17.71 7.68 17.07
C ALA A 145 -17.77 9.13 17.56
N SER A 146 -16.93 9.54 18.53
CA SER A 146 -16.90 10.92 19.02
C SER A 146 -16.44 11.89 17.94
N VAL A 147 -15.36 11.57 17.23
CA VAL A 147 -14.81 12.48 16.21
C VAL A 147 -15.69 12.54 14.95
N VAL A 148 -16.40 11.45 14.62
CA VAL A 148 -17.37 11.42 13.51
C VAL A 148 -18.50 12.41 13.71
N LYS A 149 -18.97 12.65 14.95
CA LYS A 149 -19.98 13.69 15.23
C LYS A 149 -19.54 15.08 14.81
N GLN A 150 -18.23 15.30 14.73
CA GLN A 150 -17.58 16.57 14.40
C GLN A 150 -17.25 16.69 12.91
N GLY A 151 -17.67 15.73 12.08
CA GLY A 151 -17.42 15.72 10.64
C GLY A 151 -16.03 15.22 10.25
N VAL A 152 -15.33 14.56 11.17
CA VAL A 152 -13.97 14.05 10.97
C VAL A 152 -13.90 12.56 11.29
N ALA A 153 -13.06 11.80 10.60
CA ALA A 153 -12.82 10.40 10.93
C ALA A 153 -11.34 10.03 10.81
N PHE A 154 -10.97 8.85 11.33
CA PHE A 154 -9.69 8.22 11.05
C PHE A 154 -9.86 6.83 10.44
N HIS A 155 -8.96 6.42 9.54
CA HIS A 155 -9.00 5.12 8.86
C HIS A 155 -7.64 4.42 8.90
N HIS A 156 -7.62 3.20 9.44
CA HIS A 156 -6.43 2.36 9.47
C HIS A 156 -6.79 0.89 9.71
N ALA A 157 -5.83 -0.01 9.50
CA ALA A 157 -6.02 -1.47 9.64
C ALA A 157 -6.46 -1.95 11.04
N GLY A 158 -6.24 -1.15 12.10
CA GLY A 158 -6.72 -1.46 13.45
C GLY A 158 -8.23 -1.25 13.69
N LEU A 159 -8.97 -0.67 12.74
CA LEU A 159 -10.44 -0.65 12.80
C LEU A 159 -11.00 -1.99 12.32
N ASN A 160 -12.20 -2.36 12.75
CA ASN A 160 -12.90 -3.48 12.15
C ASN A 160 -13.47 -3.11 10.76
N GLN A 161 -13.89 -4.11 10.00
CA GLN A 161 -14.37 -3.92 8.63
C GLN A 161 -15.64 -3.04 8.55
N ASN A 162 -16.60 -3.26 9.44
CA ASN A 162 -17.85 -2.50 9.48
C ASN A 162 -17.61 -1.00 9.73
N CYS A 163 -16.70 -0.64 10.65
CA CYS A 163 -16.32 0.76 10.85
C CYS A 163 -15.68 1.37 9.60
N ARG A 164 -14.77 0.64 8.94
CA ARG A 164 -14.14 1.11 7.69
C ARG A 164 -15.18 1.38 6.61
N GLU A 165 -16.11 0.47 6.39
CA GLU A 165 -17.18 0.61 5.39
C GLU A 165 -18.09 1.81 5.65
N ILE A 166 -18.45 2.05 6.91
CA ILE A 166 -19.23 3.24 7.30
C ILE A 166 -18.44 4.51 6.99
N ILE A 167 -17.17 4.60 7.40
CA ILE A 167 -16.34 5.79 7.16
C ILE A 167 -16.17 6.03 5.65
N GLU A 168 -15.84 4.98 4.89
CA GLU A 168 -15.66 5.05 3.45
C GLU A 168 -16.91 5.53 2.73
N THR A 169 -18.07 5.01 3.12
CA THR A 169 -19.37 5.42 2.58
C THR A 169 -19.67 6.88 2.90
N GLU A 170 -19.54 7.28 4.16
CA GLU A 170 -19.92 8.62 4.58
C GLU A 170 -18.91 9.71 4.19
N PHE A 171 -17.65 9.33 3.94
CA PHE A 171 -16.67 10.19 3.28
C PHE A 171 -17.01 10.35 1.80
N ARG A 172 -17.33 9.27 1.08
CA ARG A 172 -17.75 9.37 -0.34
C ARG A 172 -19.03 10.21 -0.51
N ASN A 173 -19.95 10.14 0.45
CA ASN A 173 -21.17 10.95 0.48
C ASN A 173 -20.95 12.41 0.89
N GLY A 174 -19.71 12.83 1.17
CA GLY A 174 -19.40 14.22 1.53
C GLY A 174 -19.83 14.63 2.94
N LYS A 175 -20.28 13.69 3.79
CA LYS A 175 -20.69 14.00 5.17
C LYS A 175 -19.49 14.16 6.08
N ILE A 176 -18.53 13.23 6.00
CA ILE A 176 -17.23 13.38 6.66
C ILE A 176 -16.39 14.33 5.80
N LYS A 177 -15.97 15.47 6.35
CA LYS A 177 -15.26 16.53 5.61
C LYS A 177 -13.76 16.33 5.60
N LEU A 178 -13.21 15.75 6.67
CA LEU A 178 -11.78 15.48 6.81
C LEU A 178 -11.58 14.04 7.26
N LEU A 179 -10.73 13.31 6.54
CA LEU A 179 -10.35 11.95 6.88
C LEU A 179 -8.85 11.91 7.16
N SER A 180 -8.45 11.35 8.30
CA SER A 180 -7.05 11.06 8.60
C SER A 180 -6.79 9.56 8.39
N ALA A 181 -5.71 9.16 7.71
CA ALA A 181 -5.51 7.76 7.40
C ALA A 181 -4.04 7.33 7.39
N THR A 182 -3.79 6.04 7.60
CA THR A 182 -2.48 5.44 7.28
C THR A 182 -2.34 5.21 5.77
N PRO A 183 -1.11 5.22 5.20
CA PRO A 183 -0.89 4.99 3.77
C PRO A 183 -1.52 3.71 3.21
N THR A 184 -1.78 2.70 4.05
CA THR A 184 -2.52 1.49 3.65
C THR A 184 -3.89 1.78 3.02
N LEU A 185 -4.51 2.93 3.30
CA LEU A 185 -5.75 3.36 2.62
C LEU A 185 -5.53 3.60 1.11
N ALA A 186 -4.33 4.04 0.70
CA ALA A 186 -4.00 4.24 -0.70
C ALA A 186 -3.98 2.92 -1.49
N ALA A 187 -3.87 1.78 -0.81
CA ALA A 187 -4.04 0.47 -1.40
C ALA A 187 -5.50 -0.01 -1.23
N GLY A 188 -6.25 -0.05 -2.34
CA GLY A 188 -7.49 -0.82 -2.41
C GLY A 188 -8.82 -0.12 -2.08
N VAL A 189 -8.83 1.18 -1.75
CA VAL A 189 -10.09 1.92 -1.55
C VAL A 189 -10.12 3.22 -2.38
N ASN A 190 -11.22 3.45 -3.09
CA ASN A 190 -11.41 4.66 -3.89
C ASN A 190 -12.07 5.79 -3.07
N LEU A 191 -11.25 6.54 -2.31
CA LEU A 191 -11.67 7.73 -1.54
C LEU A 191 -10.86 8.96 -1.99
N PRO A 192 -11.22 9.61 -3.11
CA PRO A 192 -10.60 10.87 -3.50
C PRO A 192 -11.05 12.02 -2.57
N ALA A 193 -10.17 13.00 -2.39
CA ALA A 193 -10.43 14.23 -1.66
C ALA A 193 -9.92 15.41 -2.49
N ARG A 194 -10.44 16.63 -2.32
CA ARG A 194 -9.92 17.79 -3.05
C ARG A 194 -8.44 17.99 -2.72
N ARG A 195 -8.11 17.95 -1.42
CA ARG A 195 -6.74 18.11 -0.93
C ARG A 195 -6.27 16.85 -0.22
N VAL A 196 -5.08 16.38 -0.59
CA VAL A 196 -4.32 15.38 0.15
C VAL A 196 -3.18 16.08 0.88
N VAL A 197 -2.96 15.76 2.15
CA VAL A 197 -1.85 16.31 2.93
C VAL A 197 -1.02 15.16 3.50
N ILE A 198 0.26 15.13 3.17
CA ILE A 198 1.21 14.12 3.63
C ILE A 198 1.93 14.70 4.85
N SER A 199 1.47 14.32 6.04
CA SER A 199 1.93 14.93 7.31
C SER A 199 3.37 14.59 7.70
N SER A 200 3.98 13.62 7.01
CA SER A 200 5.35 13.18 7.21
C SER A 200 5.75 12.32 6.03
N ILE A 201 6.98 12.45 5.52
CA ILE A 201 7.55 11.52 4.55
C ILE A 201 8.36 10.40 5.21
N LEU A 202 8.60 10.49 6.52
CA LEU A 202 9.35 9.48 7.28
C LEU A 202 8.42 8.47 7.95
N ARG A 203 8.73 7.18 7.79
CA ARG A 203 8.04 6.04 8.43
C ARG A 203 9.05 5.08 9.04
N TYR A 204 8.70 4.49 10.20
CA TYR A 204 9.53 3.48 10.84
C TYR A 204 9.64 2.24 9.95
N ASN A 205 10.87 1.80 9.70
CA ASN A 205 11.20 0.60 8.97
C ASN A 205 11.91 -0.37 9.91
N SER A 206 11.24 -1.48 10.23
CA SER A 206 11.75 -2.48 11.16
C SER A 206 13.01 -3.20 10.66
N LYS A 207 13.22 -3.29 9.34
CA LYS A 207 14.43 -3.89 8.76
C LYS A 207 15.67 -3.03 9.03
N PHE A 208 15.52 -1.71 8.99
CA PHE A 208 16.60 -0.75 9.25
C PHE A 208 16.65 -0.28 10.71
N GLY A 209 15.69 -0.68 11.55
CA GLY A 209 15.62 -0.28 12.96
C GLY A 209 15.37 1.21 13.20
N GLY A 210 14.89 1.95 12.20
CA GLY A 210 14.78 3.41 12.26
C GLY A 210 13.76 3.99 11.29
N ASN A 211 13.59 5.32 11.32
CA ASN A 211 12.73 6.01 10.36
C ASN A 211 13.44 6.13 9.01
N SER A 212 12.77 5.69 7.95
CA SER A 212 13.21 5.88 6.57
C SER A 212 12.18 6.72 5.79
N PRO A 213 12.58 7.44 4.75
CA PRO A 213 11.66 8.04 3.80
C PRO A 213 10.72 6.99 3.18
N ILE A 214 9.50 7.40 2.83
CA ILE A 214 8.63 6.64 1.93
C ILE A 214 9.21 6.69 0.52
N SER A 215 8.88 5.69 -0.30
CA SER A 215 9.30 5.64 -1.69
C SER A 215 8.56 6.68 -2.56
N VAL A 216 9.14 7.04 -3.69
CA VAL A 216 8.48 7.91 -4.69
C VAL A 216 7.21 7.24 -5.20
N LEU A 217 7.24 5.92 -5.43
CA LEU A 217 6.05 5.15 -5.80
C LEU A 217 4.91 5.31 -4.78
N GLU A 218 5.23 5.19 -3.49
CA GLU A 218 4.23 5.34 -2.43
C GLU A 218 3.71 6.77 -2.38
N TYR A 219 4.59 7.77 -2.47
CA TYR A 219 4.21 9.17 -2.56
C TYR A 219 3.20 9.42 -3.70
N LYS A 220 3.50 8.96 -4.93
CA LYS A 220 2.60 9.14 -6.09
C LYS A 220 1.25 8.44 -5.89
N GLN A 221 1.20 7.30 -5.20
CA GLN A 221 -0.07 6.65 -4.83
C GLN A 221 -0.91 7.49 -3.85
N LEU A 222 -0.27 8.20 -2.92
CA LEU A 222 -0.96 9.13 -2.01
C LEU A 222 -1.49 10.34 -2.78
N CYS A 223 -0.67 10.97 -3.63
CA CYS A 223 -1.05 12.11 -4.45
C CYS A 223 -2.18 11.78 -5.45
N GLY A 224 -2.22 10.54 -5.94
CA GLY A 224 -3.31 10.04 -6.79
C GLY A 224 -4.71 10.09 -6.14
N ARG A 225 -4.82 10.35 -4.83
CA ARG A 225 -6.09 10.55 -4.13
C ARG A 225 -6.56 12.00 -4.12
N ALA A 226 -5.77 12.95 -4.62
CA ALA A 226 -6.16 14.34 -4.73
C ALA A 226 -7.01 14.58 -6.01
N GLY A 227 -8.09 15.34 -5.86
CA GLY A 227 -9.06 15.69 -6.89
C GLY A 227 -10.22 14.68 -6.99
N ARG A 228 -11.45 15.13 -6.71
CA ARG A 228 -12.65 14.30 -6.89
C ARG A 228 -13.25 14.55 -8.28
N PRO A 229 -13.35 13.51 -9.14
CA PRO A 229 -14.02 13.63 -10.43
C PRO A 229 -15.43 14.21 -10.27
N GLN A 230 -15.84 15.10 -11.17
CA GLN A 230 -17.14 15.79 -11.18
C GLN A 230 -17.33 16.88 -10.11
N TYR A 231 -16.52 16.94 -9.05
CA TYR A 231 -16.69 17.92 -7.96
C TYR A 231 -15.59 18.99 -7.93
N ASP A 232 -14.38 18.62 -8.29
CA ASP A 232 -13.21 19.49 -8.18
C ASP A 232 -12.64 19.80 -9.58
N LYS A 233 -12.26 21.06 -9.80
CA LYS A 233 -11.57 21.49 -11.03
C LYS A 233 -10.10 21.09 -11.05
N GLU A 234 -9.52 20.97 -9.86
CA GLU A 234 -8.13 20.61 -9.61
C GLU A 234 -8.05 19.91 -8.24
N GLY A 235 -7.16 18.92 -8.14
CA GLY A 235 -6.77 18.30 -6.88
C GLY A 235 -5.39 18.80 -6.46
N GLU A 236 -5.18 18.93 -5.15
CA GLU A 236 -3.90 19.38 -4.62
C GLU A 236 -3.33 18.36 -3.62
N SER A 237 -2.05 18.03 -3.75
CA SER A 237 -1.33 17.19 -2.78
C SER A 237 -0.16 17.94 -2.18
N ILE A 238 -0.13 18.06 -0.85
CA ILE A 238 0.84 18.87 -0.13
C ILE A 238 1.66 18.01 0.84
N ILE A 239 2.99 17.98 0.68
CA ILE A 239 3.92 17.46 1.70
C ILE A 239 4.14 18.54 2.77
N ILE A 240 4.12 18.17 4.06
CA ILE A 240 4.63 19.05 5.11
C ILE A 240 6.16 18.90 5.22
N ALA A 241 6.89 19.96 4.88
CA ALA A 241 8.32 20.02 5.10
C ALA A 241 8.62 19.93 6.61
N LYS A 242 9.61 19.10 6.96
CA LYS A 242 10.09 18.94 8.34
C LYS A 242 11.60 19.09 8.34
N GLN A 243 12.08 20.33 8.26
CA GLN A 243 13.50 20.69 8.20
C GLN A 243 14.22 20.25 6.91
N ILE A 244 13.49 19.76 5.92
CA ILE A 244 14.02 19.49 4.58
C ILE A 244 13.57 20.65 3.69
N PRO A 245 14.47 21.30 2.93
CA PRO A 245 14.11 22.35 1.99
C PRO A 245 12.99 21.93 1.04
N GLN A 246 12.10 22.87 0.70
CA GLN A 246 11.00 22.59 -0.21
C GLN A 246 11.49 22.10 -1.58
N ASP A 247 12.58 22.68 -2.09
CA ASP A 247 13.11 22.34 -3.42
C ASP A 247 13.64 20.91 -3.46
N ASP A 248 14.34 20.45 -2.42
CA ASP A 248 14.82 19.07 -2.31
C ASP A 248 13.66 18.06 -2.29
N LEU A 249 12.56 18.40 -1.59
CA LEU A 249 11.37 17.55 -1.54
C LEU A 249 10.63 17.53 -2.88
N LEU A 250 10.54 18.66 -3.58
CA LEU A 250 9.96 18.72 -4.91
C LEU A 250 10.81 17.95 -5.93
N GLU A 251 12.13 18.15 -5.92
CA GLU A 251 13.05 17.42 -6.81
C GLU A 251 12.95 15.90 -6.59
N HIS A 252 12.95 15.45 -5.33
CA HIS A 252 12.93 14.02 -5.04
C HIS A 252 11.57 13.36 -5.30
N TYR A 253 10.46 13.97 -4.85
CA TYR A 253 9.15 13.33 -4.88
C TYR A 253 8.29 13.73 -6.07
N VAL A 254 8.36 14.99 -6.49
CA VAL A 254 7.52 15.51 -7.59
C VAL A 254 8.17 15.22 -8.93
N ASP A 255 9.44 15.62 -9.09
CA ASP A 255 10.20 15.45 -10.33
C ASP A 255 10.84 14.06 -10.43
N GLY A 256 11.01 13.38 -9.29
CA GLY A 256 11.56 12.04 -9.21
C GLY A 256 10.66 10.98 -9.83
N GLU A 257 11.32 9.99 -10.44
CA GLU A 257 10.65 8.84 -11.03
C GLU A 257 10.46 7.73 -9.98
N PRO A 258 9.32 6.99 -10.01
CA PRO A 258 9.11 5.88 -9.09
C PRO A 258 10.13 4.76 -9.27
N GLU A 259 10.53 4.17 -8.15
CA GLU A 259 11.52 3.09 -8.10
C GLU A 259 11.08 1.88 -8.96
N PRO A 260 12.04 1.15 -9.55
CA PRO A 260 11.72 -0.04 -10.34
C PRO A 260 11.05 -1.10 -9.47
N ILE A 261 10.13 -1.85 -10.08
CA ILE A 261 9.48 -2.99 -9.44
C ILE A 261 10.46 -4.15 -9.40
N GLU A 262 10.93 -4.49 -8.20
CA GLU A 262 11.78 -5.66 -7.98
C GLU A 262 10.96 -6.88 -7.55
N SER A 263 11.22 -8.02 -8.19
CA SER A 263 10.64 -9.29 -7.80
C SER A 263 11.23 -9.77 -6.48
N LYS A 264 10.37 -10.10 -5.52
CA LYS A 264 10.77 -10.72 -4.25
C LYS A 264 10.82 -12.26 -4.31
N ILE A 265 10.72 -12.84 -5.52
CA ILE A 265 10.67 -14.30 -5.67
C ILE A 265 11.98 -14.98 -5.28
N THR A 266 13.11 -14.28 -5.43
CA THR A 266 14.48 -14.76 -5.16
C THR A 266 14.84 -14.71 -3.68
N GLU A 267 13.99 -14.14 -2.82
CA GLU A 267 14.22 -14.17 -1.37
C GLU A 267 14.16 -15.62 -0.85
N PRO A 268 15.04 -16.03 0.09
CA PRO A 268 15.14 -17.42 0.53
C PRO A 268 13.82 -18.07 0.98
N SER A 269 13.00 -17.34 1.74
CA SER A 269 11.69 -17.82 2.19
C SER A 269 10.73 -18.07 1.01
N SER A 270 10.68 -17.12 0.07
CA SER A 270 9.87 -17.23 -1.14
C SER A 270 10.31 -18.43 -2.01
N LEU A 271 11.61 -18.60 -2.22
CA LEU A 271 12.13 -19.73 -3.00
C LEU A 271 11.77 -21.07 -2.39
N ARG A 272 11.94 -21.27 -1.08
CA ARG A 272 11.54 -22.52 -0.41
C ARG A 272 10.06 -22.84 -0.63
N ILE A 273 9.18 -21.85 -0.42
CA ILE A 273 7.73 -22.01 -0.58
C ILE A 273 7.39 -22.39 -2.04
N HIS A 274 7.93 -21.63 -2.99
CA HIS A 274 7.55 -21.79 -4.40
C HIS A 274 8.22 -22.98 -5.07
N LEU A 275 9.44 -23.35 -4.68
CA LEU A 275 10.12 -24.55 -5.15
C LEU A 275 9.38 -25.80 -4.67
N LEU A 276 9.03 -25.87 -3.38
CA LEU A 276 8.23 -26.97 -2.84
C LEU A 276 6.88 -27.09 -3.58
N SER A 277 6.20 -25.96 -3.80
CA SER A 277 4.95 -25.92 -4.55
C SER A 277 5.10 -26.43 -5.99
N LEU A 278 6.21 -26.08 -6.66
CA LEU A 278 6.52 -26.56 -8.00
C LEU A 278 6.73 -28.08 -8.02
N VAL A 279 7.51 -28.64 -7.08
CA VAL A 279 7.75 -30.09 -6.97
C VAL A 279 6.46 -30.85 -6.65
N VAL A 280 5.59 -30.30 -5.80
CA VAL A 280 4.28 -30.92 -5.47
C VAL A 280 3.35 -30.96 -6.69
N THR A 281 3.36 -29.90 -7.50
CA THR A 281 2.45 -29.77 -8.65
C THR A 281 3.00 -30.38 -9.93
N SER A 282 4.31 -30.64 -9.99
CA SER A 282 5.01 -31.31 -11.07
C SER A 282 5.87 -32.44 -10.48
N PRO A 283 5.28 -33.60 -10.11
CA PRO A 283 6.05 -34.73 -9.63
C PRO A 283 7.13 -35.14 -10.63
N THR A 284 8.27 -35.64 -10.13
CA THR A 284 9.44 -36.04 -10.90
C THR A 284 10.02 -34.92 -11.77
N ILE A 285 9.84 -33.65 -11.35
CA ILE A 285 10.47 -32.51 -12.04
C ILE A 285 11.99 -32.60 -11.88
N THR A 286 12.70 -32.43 -13.00
CA THR A 286 14.17 -32.45 -13.03
C THR A 286 14.74 -31.09 -12.62
N GLU A 287 16.01 -31.09 -12.25
CA GLU A 287 16.77 -29.88 -11.92
C GLU A 287 16.73 -28.84 -13.05
N ASP A 288 17.03 -29.25 -14.28
CA ASP A 288 16.95 -28.37 -15.46
C ASP A 288 15.57 -27.72 -15.63
N ARG A 289 14.50 -28.47 -15.34
CA ARG A 289 13.12 -27.96 -15.44
C ARG A 289 12.78 -26.99 -14.30
N ILE A 290 13.31 -27.21 -13.10
CA ILE A 290 13.20 -26.28 -12.00
C ILE A 290 13.87 -24.96 -12.38
N TYR A 291 15.15 -25.00 -12.77
CA TYR A 291 15.90 -23.82 -13.16
C TYR A 291 15.21 -23.08 -14.31
N LYS A 292 14.85 -23.80 -15.38
CA LYS A 292 14.12 -23.24 -16.53
C LYS A 292 12.81 -22.56 -16.14
N PHE A 293 12.09 -23.06 -15.14
CA PHE A 293 10.86 -22.41 -14.67
C PHE A 293 11.17 -21.11 -13.94
N PHE A 294 12.15 -21.11 -13.03
CA PHE A 294 12.48 -19.94 -12.22
C PHE A 294 13.18 -18.84 -13.02
N SER A 295 13.98 -19.16 -14.04
CA SER A 295 14.57 -18.18 -14.95
C SER A 295 13.52 -17.41 -15.76
N GLN A 296 12.32 -17.98 -15.97
CA GLN A 296 11.20 -17.31 -16.64
C GLN A 296 10.31 -16.49 -15.68
N THR A 297 10.65 -16.43 -14.40
CA THR A 297 9.99 -15.51 -13.45
C THR A 297 10.56 -14.11 -13.62
N LEU A 298 9.83 -13.07 -13.19
CA LEU A 298 10.36 -11.69 -13.21
C LEU A 298 11.71 -11.62 -12.47
N GLY A 299 11.80 -12.27 -11.31
CA GLY A 299 13.05 -12.29 -10.55
C GLY A 299 14.17 -13.09 -11.21
N GLY A 300 13.84 -14.10 -12.02
CA GLY A 300 14.84 -14.82 -12.82
C GLY A 300 15.38 -13.98 -13.99
N MET A 301 14.57 -13.07 -14.53
CA MET A 301 15.03 -12.10 -15.56
C MET A 301 15.82 -10.92 -14.96
N GLN A 302 15.57 -10.58 -13.69
CA GLN A 302 16.16 -9.42 -13.01
C GLN A 302 17.51 -9.70 -12.34
N VAL A 303 17.91 -10.96 -12.22
CA VAL A 303 19.17 -11.36 -11.56
C VAL A 303 20.03 -12.17 -12.51
N GLU A 304 21.33 -12.22 -12.23
CA GLU A 304 22.27 -13.07 -12.97
C GLU A 304 21.94 -14.55 -12.78
N ASP A 305 22.20 -15.35 -13.82
CA ASP A 305 21.89 -16.78 -13.84
C ASP A 305 22.57 -17.53 -12.68
N GLU A 306 23.83 -17.20 -12.38
CA GLU A 306 24.58 -17.80 -11.28
C GLU A 306 23.94 -17.50 -9.91
N THR A 307 23.33 -16.32 -9.77
CA THR A 307 22.67 -15.91 -8.52
C THR A 307 21.38 -16.69 -8.30
N ILE A 308 20.57 -16.87 -9.34
CA ILE A 308 19.34 -17.66 -9.22
C ILE A 308 19.66 -19.15 -9.03
N GLU A 309 20.68 -19.69 -9.69
CA GLU A 309 21.15 -21.07 -9.51
C GLU A 309 21.57 -21.32 -8.05
N LEU A 310 22.45 -20.48 -7.51
CA LEU A 310 22.92 -20.61 -6.12
C LEU A 310 21.75 -20.53 -5.12
N ASN A 311 20.82 -19.59 -5.33
CA ASN A 311 19.68 -19.42 -4.44
C ASN A 311 18.70 -20.60 -4.51
N LEU A 312 18.49 -21.16 -5.70
CA LEU A 312 17.69 -22.38 -5.89
C LEU A 312 18.38 -23.58 -5.25
N GLU A 313 19.70 -23.72 -5.38
CA GLU A 313 20.45 -24.80 -4.76
C GLU A 313 20.33 -24.78 -3.24
N ASN A 314 20.45 -23.60 -2.63
CA ASN A 314 20.27 -23.41 -1.20
C ASN A 314 18.85 -23.78 -0.75
N ALA A 315 17.83 -23.35 -1.50
CA ALA A 315 16.44 -23.68 -1.19
C ALA A 315 16.17 -25.19 -1.36
N LYS A 316 16.71 -25.81 -2.42
CA LYS A 316 16.58 -27.24 -2.73
C LYS A 316 17.26 -28.10 -1.66
N SER A 317 18.51 -27.78 -1.33
CA SER A 317 19.29 -28.44 -0.28
C SER A 317 18.53 -28.43 1.05
N PHE A 318 18.03 -27.26 1.47
CA PHE A 318 17.16 -27.16 2.65
C PHE A 318 15.94 -28.10 2.57
N LEU A 319 15.23 -28.11 1.43
CA LEU A 319 14.03 -28.95 1.28
C LEU A 319 14.35 -30.46 1.29
N GLN A 320 15.55 -30.86 0.82
CA GLN A 320 16.02 -32.24 0.87
C GLN A 320 16.44 -32.66 2.27
N ASP A 321 17.30 -31.86 2.91
CA ASP A 321 17.84 -32.13 4.25
C ASP A 321 16.70 -32.26 5.28
N GLU A 322 15.70 -31.38 5.16
CA GLU A 322 14.52 -31.38 6.02
C GLU A 322 13.41 -32.32 5.55
N LYS A 323 13.68 -33.18 4.56
CA LYS A 323 12.78 -34.25 4.07
C LYS A 323 11.42 -33.75 3.55
N PHE A 324 11.35 -32.52 3.02
CA PHE A 324 10.17 -32.05 2.28
C PHE A 324 10.11 -32.66 0.87
N ILE A 325 11.26 -32.84 0.24
CA ILE A 325 11.40 -33.46 -1.09
C ILE A 325 12.48 -34.56 -1.06
N VAL A 326 12.40 -35.50 -2.00
CA VAL A 326 13.39 -36.56 -2.20
C VAL A 326 13.68 -36.75 -3.68
N ASN A 327 14.88 -37.23 -4.00
CA ASN A 327 15.22 -37.63 -5.37
C ASN A 327 14.57 -38.97 -5.69
N LYS A 328 13.83 -39.05 -6.80
CA LYS A 328 13.21 -40.27 -7.30
C LYS A 328 13.04 -40.16 -8.82
N GLU A 329 13.29 -41.27 -9.53
CA GLU A 329 13.04 -41.39 -10.98
C GLU A 329 13.76 -40.30 -11.81
N GLY A 330 14.97 -39.89 -11.39
CA GLY A 330 15.76 -38.87 -12.10
C GLY A 330 15.27 -37.43 -11.89
N GLY A 331 14.35 -37.20 -10.96
CA GLY A 331 13.89 -35.87 -10.57
C GLY A 331 13.51 -35.81 -9.10
N TYR A 332 12.68 -34.84 -8.73
CA TYR A 332 12.25 -34.61 -7.35
C TYR A 332 10.77 -34.91 -7.16
N ILE A 333 10.43 -35.54 -6.05
CA ILE A 333 9.06 -35.70 -5.57
C ILE A 333 8.93 -35.17 -4.15
N ALA A 334 7.76 -34.62 -3.82
CA ALA A 334 7.47 -34.18 -2.46
C ALA A 334 7.07 -35.37 -1.58
N THR A 335 7.57 -35.39 -0.35
CA THR A 335 7.15 -36.36 0.68
C THR A 335 5.72 -36.06 1.15
N LYS A 336 5.11 -36.96 1.94
CA LYS A 336 3.80 -36.68 2.55
C LYS A 336 3.81 -35.38 3.37
N PHE A 337 4.92 -35.11 4.06
CA PHE A 337 5.11 -33.89 4.82
C PHE A 337 5.23 -32.66 3.91
N GLY A 338 6.06 -32.73 2.86
CA GLY A 338 6.18 -31.66 1.86
C GLY A 338 4.86 -31.32 1.15
N GLN A 339 4.08 -32.34 0.80
CA GLN A 339 2.75 -32.16 0.21
C GLN A 339 1.80 -31.45 1.18
N MET A 340 1.79 -31.84 2.45
CA MET A 340 0.96 -31.20 3.48
C MET A 340 1.33 -29.72 3.65
N VAL A 341 2.63 -29.43 3.77
CA VAL A 341 3.15 -28.07 3.99
C VAL A 341 2.85 -27.16 2.80
N SER A 342 3.03 -27.67 1.57
CA SER A 342 2.64 -26.92 0.37
C SER A 342 1.13 -26.64 0.31
N ARG A 343 0.28 -27.59 0.72
CA ARG A 343 -1.19 -27.41 0.72
C ARG A 343 -1.65 -26.41 1.77
N LEU A 344 -0.98 -26.38 2.93
CA LEU A 344 -1.26 -25.43 4.00
C LEU A 344 -0.66 -24.04 3.73
N TYR A 345 0.18 -23.90 2.70
CA TYR A 345 0.83 -22.64 2.32
C TYR A 345 1.68 -22.03 3.45
N ILE A 346 2.36 -22.90 4.22
CA ILE A 346 3.25 -22.53 5.32
C ILE A 346 4.69 -22.46 4.80
N ASP A 347 5.51 -21.53 5.30
CA ASP A 347 6.96 -21.53 5.02
C ASP A 347 7.56 -22.88 5.48
N PRO A 348 8.28 -23.61 4.62
CA PRO A 348 8.97 -24.84 5.01
C PRO A 348 9.85 -24.70 6.26
N MET A 349 10.44 -23.53 6.51
CA MET A 349 11.19 -23.27 7.73
C MET A 349 10.31 -23.32 8.98
N THR A 350 9.13 -22.68 8.95
CA THR A 350 8.15 -22.75 10.04
C THR A 350 7.62 -24.18 10.23
N ALA A 351 7.38 -24.91 9.13
CA ALA A 351 6.92 -26.29 9.22
C ALA A 351 7.97 -27.22 9.86
N ARG A 352 9.25 -27.03 9.54
CA ARG A 352 10.36 -27.71 10.23
C ARG A 352 10.31 -27.42 11.72
N ASP A 353 10.17 -26.15 12.11
CA ASP A 353 10.16 -25.75 13.52
C ASP A 353 8.99 -26.42 14.27
N PHE A 354 7.81 -26.51 13.66
CA PHE A 354 6.68 -27.26 14.22
C PHE A 354 6.96 -28.75 14.36
N ARG A 355 7.53 -29.40 13.34
CA ARG A 355 7.90 -30.82 13.41
C ARG A 355 8.88 -31.06 14.56
N ASN A 356 9.95 -30.27 14.60
CA ASN A 356 10.99 -30.39 15.62
C ASN A 356 10.42 -30.17 17.03
N ALA A 357 9.49 -29.22 17.21
CA ALA A 357 8.86 -28.96 18.51
C ALA A 357 7.91 -30.08 19.00
N ILE A 358 7.49 -30.99 18.12
CA ILE A 358 6.63 -32.14 18.46
C ILE A 358 7.47 -33.41 18.66
N GLU A 359 8.62 -33.51 18.00
CA GLU A 359 9.55 -34.64 18.11
C GLU A 359 10.46 -34.56 19.35
N TYR A 360 10.52 -33.38 19.99
CA TYR A 360 11.04 -33.16 21.35
C TYR A 360 9.92 -33.32 22.38
#